data_AF-A0A9D7VPL1-F1
#
_entry.id   AF-A0A9D7VPL1-F1
#
_cell.length_a   1.000
_cell.length_b   1.000
_cell.length_c   1.000
_cell.angle_alpha   90.00
_cell.angle_beta   90.00
_cell.angle_gamma   90.00
#
_symmetry.space_group_name_H-M   'P 1'
#
loop_
_entity.id
_entity.type
_entity.pdbx_description
1 polymer ?
#
loop_
_entity_poly.entity_id
_entity_poly.type
_entity_poly.pdbx_seq_one_letter_code
_entity_poly.pdbx_strand_id
1 'polypeptide(L)'
;MPTASARFSRSRTEDAPGQTRLRIGLRPDLPALTIAKSDCRDWSFDVDPRPEYGLTSAKWYDRATGKTEIETERTGMQGPERRLRHVLPTQAEAKAAAKSEGERLSRATDRAASR
;
A
#
# COMPACT_ATOMS: atom_id res chain seq x y z
N MET A 1 13.09 -26.84 35.11
CA MET A 1 12.87 -25.68 34.21
C MET A 1 11.38 -25.61 33.91
N PRO A 2 10.60 -24.71 34.53
CA PRO A 2 9.15 -24.69 34.34
C PRO A 2 8.76 -23.95 33.06
N THR A 3 7.97 -24.62 32.22
CA THR A 3 7.29 -24.08 31.05
C THR A 3 6.09 -23.24 31.51
N ALA A 4 6.10 -21.94 31.24
CA ALA A 4 4.96 -21.07 31.51
C ALA A 4 4.19 -20.77 30.22
N SER A 5 3.00 -21.37 30.12
CA SER A 5 2.02 -21.12 29.07
C SER A 5 1.18 -19.90 29.45
N ALA A 6 1.10 -18.88 28.58
CA ALA A 6 0.32 -17.66 28.84
C ALA A 6 -1.03 -17.72 28.10
N ARG A 7 -2.11 -17.80 28.89
CA ARG A 7 -3.50 -17.68 28.47
C ARG A 7 -3.81 -16.21 28.15
N PHE A 8 -4.27 -15.93 26.93
CA PHE A 8 -4.71 -14.60 26.55
C PHE A 8 -6.20 -14.41 26.91
N SER A 9 -6.50 -13.74 28.02
CA SER A 9 -7.87 -13.28 28.30
C SER A 9 -8.08 -11.91 27.66
N ARG A 10 -9.08 -11.82 26.77
CA ARG A 10 -9.56 -10.53 26.26
C ARG A 10 -10.58 -9.98 27.26
N SER A 11 -10.19 -9.05 28.11
CA SER A 11 -11.15 -8.09 28.66
C SER A 11 -11.43 -7.05 27.58
N ARG A 12 -12.60 -7.18 26.94
CA ARG A 12 -13.15 -6.16 26.06
C ARG A 12 -13.73 -5.07 26.96
N THR A 13 -12.92 -4.09 27.33
CA THR A 13 -13.44 -2.82 27.83
C THR A 13 -13.78 -1.98 26.61
N GLU A 14 -15.06 -1.67 26.45
CA GLU A 14 -15.54 -0.73 25.45
C GLU A 14 -14.92 0.64 25.73
N ASP A 15 -14.02 1.08 24.86
CA ASP A 15 -13.49 2.45 24.87
C ASP A 15 -14.43 3.36 24.07
N ALA A 16 -14.65 4.55 24.61
CA ALA A 16 -15.47 5.60 24.01
C ALA A 16 -14.97 6.01 22.61
N PRO A 17 -15.87 6.45 21.71
CA PRO A 17 -15.52 6.74 20.32
C PRO A 17 -14.61 7.98 20.24
N GLY A 18 -13.43 7.83 19.61
CA GLY A 18 -12.71 8.98 19.05
C GLY A 18 -11.21 9.13 19.34
N GLN A 19 -10.53 8.17 19.98
CA GLN A 19 -9.07 8.31 20.20
C GLN A 19 -8.30 7.06 19.79
N THR A 20 -7.64 7.14 18.63
CA THR A 20 -6.63 6.16 18.21
C THR A 20 -5.31 6.44 18.92
N ARG A 21 -4.94 5.61 19.91
CA ARG A 21 -3.63 5.65 20.60
C ARG A 21 -2.54 5.02 19.73
N LEU A 22 -1.52 5.80 19.34
CA LEU A 22 -0.27 5.25 18.80
C LEU A 22 0.74 5.05 19.93
N ARG A 23 1.20 3.80 20.12
CA ARG A 23 2.27 3.43 21.06
C ARG A 23 3.59 3.30 20.30
N ILE A 24 4.48 4.27 20.46
CA ILE A 24 5.91 4.14 20.11
C ILE A 24 6.61 3.71 21.39
N GLY A 25 7.10 2.47 21.46
CA GLY A 25 7.68 1.90 22.68
C GLY A 25 9.20 1.99 22.70
N LEU A 26 9.80 2.32 23.86
CA LEU A 26 11.10 1.85 24.35
C LEU A 26 11.25 2.29 25.83
N ARG A 27 11.23 1.30 26.73
CA ARG A 27 11.18 1.31 28.22
C ARG A 27 9.77 1.36 28.86
N PRO A 28 9.45 0.44 29.78
CA PRO A 28 8.10 0.31 30.38
C PRO A 28 7.78 1.38 31.44
N ASP A 29 8.69 2.31 31.73
CA ASP A 29 8.63 3.30 32.81
C ASP A 29 8.54 4.77 32.33
N LEU A 30 8.54 5.03 31.02
CA LEU A 30 8.35 6.39 30.50
C LEU A 30 6.85 6.74 30.39
N PRO A 31 6.41 7.88 30.94
CA PRO A 31 5.03 8.31 30.80
C PRO A 31 4.73 8.66 29.33
N ALA A 32 3.56 8.24 28.85
CA ALA A 32 3.10 8.59 27.52
C ALA A 32 2.83 10.10 27.44
N LEU A 33 3.50 10.78 26.51
CA LEU A 33 3.22 12.19 26.22
C LEU A 33 1.95 12.27 25.37
N THR A 34 0.92 12.95 25.88
CA THR A 34 -0.29 13.28 25.11
C THR A 34 -0.21 14.75 24.73
N ILE A 35 -0.23 15.04 23.44
CA ILE A 35 -0.23 16.40 22.90
C ILE A 35 -1.60 16.62 22.25
N ALA A 36 -2.37 17.61 22.70
CA ALA A 36 -3.63 17.96 22.05
C ALA A 36 -3.37 18.89 20.86
N LYS A 37 -4.27 18.89 19.87
CA LYS A 37 -4.15 19.76 18.69
C LYS A 37 -4.14 21.26 19.08
N SER A 38 -4.81 21.64 20.16
CA SER A 38 -4.79 22.98 20.73
C SER A 38 -3.41 23.42 21.22
N ASP A 39 -2.55 22.45 21.55
CA ASP A 39 -1.24 22.70 22.17
C ASP A 39 -0.16 22.89 21.10
N CYS A 40 -0.48 22.62 19.83
CA CYS A 40 0.40 22.82 18.67
C CYS A 40 0.07 24.14 17.97
N ARG A 41 1.04 25.06 17.96
CA ARG A 41 0.93 26.31 17.16
C ARG A 41 0.94 26.03 15.66
N ASP A 42 1.85 25.15 15.23
CA ASP A 42 2.06 24.74 13.84
C ASP A 42 2.46 23.26 13.81
N TRP A 43 2.21 22.57 12.70
CA TRP A 43 2.64 21.18 12.49
C TRP A 43 2.97 20.95 11.02
N SER A 44 3.98 20.13 10.75
CA SER A 44 4.34 19.66 9.42
C SER A 44 4.67 18.17 9.47
N PHE A 45 4.50 17.49 8.35
CA PHE A 45 4.83 16.08 8.18
C PHE A 45 5.48 15.92 6.81
N ASP A 46 6.65 15.29 6.79
CA ASP A 46 7.28 14.84 5.56
C ASP A 46 6.90 13.38 5.35
N VAL A 47 6.06 13.14 4.35
CA VAL A 47 5.66 11.78 3.95
C VAL A 47 6.44 11.43 2.72
N ASP A 48 7.19 10.33 2.79
CA ASP A 48 7.86 9.78 1.62
C ASP A 48 6.83 9.52 0.51
N PRO A 49 7.10 10.02 -0.71
CA PRO A 49 6.16 9.86 -1.80
C PRO A 49 5.97 8.38 -2.12
N ARG A 50 4.74 8.02 -2.51
CA ARG A 50 4.43 6.66 -2.97
C ARG A 50 5.31 6.32 -4.19
N PRO A 51 5.83 5.09 -4.31
CA PRO A 51 6.60 4.69 -5.48
C PRO A 51 5.77 4.82 -6.76
N GLU A 52 6.32 5.53 -7.73
CA GLU A 52 5.73 5.66 -9.06
C GLU A 52 6.15 4.49 -9.97
N TYR A 53 5.29 4.15 -10.93
CA TYR A 53 5.58 3.16 -11.96
C TYR A 53 5.23 3.75 -13.32
N GLY A 54 6.18 3.83 -14.25
CA GLY A 54 5.94 4.43 -15.57
C GLY A 54 5.28 3.49 -16.58
N LEU A 55 5.36 2.19 -16.33
CA LEU A 55 4.84 1.13 -17.20
C LEU A 55 4.11 0.09 -16.36
N THR A 56 3.01 -0.44 -16.90
CA THR A 56 2.37 -1.65 -16.41
C THR A 56 2.39 -2.70 -17.50
N SER A 57 2.63 -3.96 -17.12
CA SER A 57 2.66 -5.05 -18.08
C SER A 57 1.94 -6.28 -17.60
N ALA A 58 1.25 -6.94 -18.53
CA ALA A 58 0.49 -8.15 -18.28
C ALA A 58 0.89 -9.22 -19.29
N LYS A 59 0.96 -10.46 -18.81
CA LYS A 59 1.30 -11.61 -19.65
C LYS A 59 0.03 -12.29 -20.13
N TRP A 60 0.06 -12.84 -21.34
CA TRP A 60 -0.97 -13.75 -21.81
C TRP A 60 -0.38 -14.93 -22.56
N TYR A 61 -1.11 -16.04 -22.58
CA TYR A 61 -0.69 -17.25 -23.27
C TYR A 61 -1.35 -17.32 -24.65
N ASP A 62 -0.52 -17.24 -25.69
CA ASP A 62 -0.96 -17.45 -27.06
C ASP A 62 -1.04 -18.94 -27.38
N ARG A 63 -2.27 -19.42 -27.61
CA ARG A 63 -2.53 -20.81 -27.98
C ARG A 63 -2.15 -21.11 -29.43
N ALA A 64 -2.08 -20.11 -30.29
CA ALA A 64 -1.69 -20.31 -31.70
C ALA A 64 -0.18 -20.55 -31.82
N THR A 65 0.63 -19.74 -31.13
CA THR A 65 2.09 -19.88 -31.16
C THR A 65 2.66 -20.72 -30.02
N GLY A 66 1.85 -21.04 -29.01
CA GLY A 66 2.25 -21.80 -27.82
C GLY A 66 3.16 -21.01 -26.86
N LYS A 67 3.24 -19.68 -27.01
CA LYS A 67 4.17 -18.81 -26.27
C LYS A 67 3.44 -17.90 -25.30
N THR A 68 4.15 -17.43 -24.28
CA THR A 68 3.65 -16.35 -23.41
C THR A 68 4.14 -15.01 -23.96
N GLU A 69 3.20 -14.15 -24.31
CA GLU A 69 3.47 -12.78 -24.76
C GLU A 69 3.18 -11.76 -23.65
N ILE A 70 3.68 -10.55 -23.82
CA ILE A 70 3.59 -9.47 -22.83
C ILE A 70 2.98 -8.25 -23.49
N GLU A 71 1.86 -7.79 -22.94
CA GLU A 71 1.26 -6.51 -23.27
C GLU A 71 1.73 -5.46 -22.28
N THR A 72 2.07 -4.28 -22.78
CA THR A 72 2.57 -3.16 -21.97
C THR A 72 1.69 -1.93 -22.17
N GLU A 73 1.45 -1.19 -21.10
CA GLU A 73 0.69 0.05 -21.08
C GLU A 73 1.49 1.12 -20.35
N ARG A 74 1.47 2.35 -20.87
CA ARG A 74 2.08 3.51 -20.21
C ARG A 74 1.12 4.09 -19.18
N THR A 75 1.59 4.31 -17.97
CA THR A 75 0.79 4.90 -16.88
C THR A 75 0.82 6.43 -16.89
N GLY A 76 1.76 7.03 -17.63
CA GLY A 76 2.01 8.48 -17.65
C GLY A 76 2.84 9.01 -16.47
N MET A 77 3.29 8.13 -15.56
CA MET A 77 4.19 8.46 -14.45
C MET A 77 5.65 8.13 -14.79
N GLN A 78 6.58 8.47 -13.91
CA GLN A 78 7.97 8.03 -14.02
C GLN A 78 8.21 6.78 -13.18
N GLY A 79 9.35 6.11 -13.39
CA GLY A 79 9.75 4.96 -12.57
C GLY A 79 9.61 3.60 -13.27
N PRO A 80 9.84 2.51 -12.52
CA PRO A 80 10.01 1.17 -13.09
C PRO A 80 8.72 0.57 -13.65
N GLU A 81 8.88 -0.58 -14.30
CA GLU A 81 7.77 -1.39 -14.80
C GLU A 81 7.10 -2.18 -13.65
N ARG A 82 5.78 -2.06 -13.54
CA ARG A 82 4.94 -2.94 -12.72
C ARG A 82 4.45 -4.11 -13.56
N ARG A 83 5.03 -5.29 -13.34
CA ARG A 83 4.60 -6.53 -14.01
C ARG A 83 3.55 -7.29 -13.21
N LEU A 84 2.41 -7.56 -13.82
CA LEU A 84 1.38 -8.46 -13.29
C LEU A 84 1.92 -9.89 -13.26
N ARG A 85 1.64 -10.60 -12.17
CA ARG A 85 2.17 -11.95 -11.94
C ARG A 85 1.43 -13.02 -12.73
N HIS A 86 0.12 -12.85 -12.90
CA HIS A 86 -0.74 -13.85 -13.53
C HIS A 86 -0.63 -13.79 -15.06
N VAL A 87 -0.67 -14.96 -15.69
CA VAL A 87 -0.77 -15.11 -17.14
C VAL A 87 -2.25 -15.20 -17.49
N LEU A 88 -2.68 -14.36 -18.41
CA LEU A 88 -4.06 -14.24 -18.85
C LEU A 88 -4.32 -15.12 -20.09
N PRO A 89 -5.58 -15.52 -20.31
CA PRO A 89 -5.92 -16.43 -21.41
C PRO A 89 -5.96 -15.75 -22.78
N THR A 90 -6.12 -14.43 -22.86
CA THR A 90 -6.22 -13.69 -24.12
C THR A 90 -5.43 -12.39 -24.09
N GLN A 91 -5.03 -11.92 -25.27
CA GLN A 91 -4.36 -10.62 -25.46
C GLN A 91 -5.24 -9.46 -24.96
N ALA A 92 -6.54 -9.49 -25.28
CA ALA A 92 -7.48 -8.45 -24.89
C ALA A 92 -7.59 -8.31 -23.37
N GLU A 93 -7.65 -9.44 -22.65
CA GLU A 93 -7.64 -9.44 -21.19
C GLU A 93 -6.32 -8.92 -20.63
N ALA A 94 -5.18 -9.28 -21.23
CA ALA A 94 -3.86 -8.77 -20.85
C ALA A 94 -3.80 -7.25 -20.94
N LYS A 95 -4.24 -6.71 -22.08
CA LYS A 95 -4.27 -5.26 -22.31
C LYS A 95 -5.20 -4.55 -21.32
N ALA A 96 -6.40 -5.09 -21.10
CA ALA A 96 -7.36 -4.53 -20.13
C ALA A 96 -6.81 -4.56 -18.69
N ALA A 97 -6.13 -5.65 -18.30
CA ALA A 97 -5.54 -5.78 -16.99
C ALA A 97 -4.34 -4.83 -16.77
N ALA A 98 -3.47 -4.68 -17.78
CA ALA A 98 -2.35 -3.73 -17.73
C ALA A 98 -2.86 -2.29 -17.59
N LYS A 99 -3.90 -1.92 -18.34
CA LYS A 99 -4.55 -0.60 -18.24
C LYS A 99 -5.20 -0.37 -16.89
N SER A 100 -6.00 -1.31 -16.41
CA SER A 100 -6.69 -1.21 -15.11
C SER A 100 -5.71 -1.06 -13.95
N GLU A 101 -4.60 -1.82 -13.96
CA GLU A 101 -3.55 -1.68 -12.95
C GLU A 101 -2.85 -0.32 -13.04
N GLY A 102 -2.63 0.19 -14.25
CA GLY A 102 -2.05 1.52 -14.47
C GLY A 102 -2.94 2.64 -13.89
N GLU A 103 -4.24 2.58 -14.14
CA GLU A 103 -5.23 3.50 -13.56
C GLU A 103 -5.33 3.38 -12.05
N ARG A 104 -5.23 2.16 -11.50
CA ARG A 104 -5.19 1.92 -10.06
C ARG A 104 -3.95 2.55 -9.42
N LEU A 105 -2.78 2.37 -10.03
CA LEU A 105 -1.53 2.95 -9.54
C LEU A 105 -1.55 4.48 -9.63
N SER A 106 -2.03 5.04 -10.74
CA SER A 106 -2.18 6.48 -10.91
C SER A 106 -3.08 7.09 -9.83
N ARG A 107 -4.16 6.41 -9.42
CA ARG A 107 -5.01 6.84 -8.29
C ARG A 107 -4.39 6.65 -6.91
N ALA A 108 -3.52 5.66 -6.75
CA ALA A 108 -2.91 5.32 -5.46
C ALA A 108 -1.69 6.20 -5.15
N THR A 109 -1.03 6.72 -6.19
CA THR A 109 -0.01 7.73 -6.06
C THR A 109 -0.73 9.07 -5.95
N ASP A 110 -0.92 9.55 -4.72
CA ASP A 110 -1.37 10.92 -4.48
C ASP A 110 -0.34 11.88 -5.09
N ARG A 111 -0.57 12.30 -6.33
CA ARG A 111 0.06 13.50 -6.86
C ARG A 111 -0.60 14.67 -6.16
N ALA A 112 -0.17 14.97 -4.93
CA ALA A 112 -0.29 16.30 -4.37
C ALA A 112 0.54 17.20 -5.29
N ALA A 113 -0.07 17.62 -6.40
CA ALA A 113 0.48 18.62 -7.29
C ALA A 113 0.79 19.82 -6.41
N SER A 114 2.07 20.17 -6.39
CA SER A 114 2.62 21.41 -5.89
C SER A 114 1.62 22.54 -6.17
N ARG A 115 1.01 23.08 -5.12
CA ARG A 115 0.20 24.28 -5.20
C ARG A 115 0.83 25.33 -4.31
#